data_AF-A0A7Y1Y932-F1
#
_entry.id   AF-A0A7Y1Y932-F1
#
_cell.length_a   1.000
_cell.length_b   1.000
_cell.length_c   1.000
_cell.angle_alpha   90.00
_cell.angle_beta   90.00
_cell.angle_gamma   90.00
#
_symmetry.space_group_name_H-M   'P 1'
#
loop_
_entity.id
_entity.type
_entity.pdbx_description
1 polymer ?
#
loop_
_entity_poly.entity_id
_entity_poly.type
_entity_poly.pdbx_seq_one_letter_code
_entity_poly.pdbx_strand_id
1 'polypeptide(L)'
;MRGIRLLATCALVAVLPPGGLPISSETPDLPELTATAWAIYDVDAGINLAELNADDERPMASVTKIMTALVVRDEVELDERVRITESAAATGEAEIGIAPGELWTVEDLLKAVLVRSGNDAAVALAEYVGGSVEGFADLMNAKAEELGLEGSHFVNPHGLDADGHYTTANDLVKMAVAAIEDPVLARMGRTKLVKFKPDPAGIDRIARSTNKLLGVYPGVVGFKTGFTNKAGLVLVSVMTVGDRTLVGVVMNSEAHFDDSRELLDWGANAVTLRDSLLSPLAVEQGGGSTQSAIRFTVAQQARMETVKPLADGSFAVSDLQASGLAERIEQWLRSQLPVTLGGE
;
A
#
# COMPACT_ATOMS: atom_id res chain seq x y z
N MET A 1 56.86 -61.74 18.35
CA MET A 1 55.89 -61.87 19.45
C MET A 1 55.42 -60.47 19.85
N ARG A 2 54.10 -60.33 20.02
CA ARG A 2 53.34 -59.16 20.54
C ARG A 2 53.14 -58.00 19.56
N GLY A 3 51.99 -58.06 18.89
CA GLY A 3 51.41 -56.96 18.12
C GLY A 3 50.77 -55.90 19.02
N ILE A 4 50.75 -54.68 18.49
CA ILE A 4 50.02 -53.53 19.02
C ILE A 4 48.67 -53.51 18.28
N ARG A 5 47.57 -53.70 19.03
CA ARG A 5 46.21 -53.52 18.52
C ARG A 5 45.86 -52.03 18.64
N LEU A 6 45.65 -51.36 17.50
CA LEU A 6 44.95 -50.08 17.47
C LEU A 6 43.47 -50.33 17.77
N LEU A 7 42.95 -49.73 18.84
CA LEU A 7 41.52 -49.61 19.09
C LEU A 7 40.97 -48.56 18.11
N ALA A 8 40.28 -49.02 17.07
CA ALA A 8 39.46 -48.15 16.24
C ALA A 8 38.18 -47.82 17.03
N THR A 9 38.08 -46.59 17.50
CA THR A 9 36.85 -46.03 18.07
C THR A 9 35.85 -45.88 16.93
N CYS A 10 34.89 -46.81 16.81
CA CYS A 10 33.73 -46.62 15.95
C CYS A 10 32.91 -45.44 16.49
N ALA A 11 33.06 -44.27 15.87
CA ALA A 11 32.05 -43.23 15.96
C ALA A 11 30.78 -43.79 15.30
N LEU A 12 29.75 -44.01 16.11
CA LEU A 12 28.43 -44.35 15.65
C LEU A 12 27.89 -43.15 14.86
N VAL A 13 28.10 -43.15 13.54
CA VAL A 13 27.35 -42.26 12.64
C VAL A 13 25.92 -42.75 12.71
N ALA A 14 25.08 -42.02 13.45
CA ALA A 14 23.65 -42.23 13.41
C ALA A 14 23.21 -41.93 11.96
N VAL A 15 23.00 -42.99 11.18
CA VAL A 15 22.34 -42.90 9.88
C VAL A 15 20.90 -42.54 10.20
N LEU A 16 20.60 -41.25 10.17
CA LEU A 16 19.23 -40.77 10.12
C LEU A 16 18.56 -41.44 8.90
N PRO A 17 17.35 -42.01 9.05
CA PRO A 17 16.63 -42.55 7.90
C PRO A 17 16.41 -41.43 6.88
N PRO A 18 16.35 -41.74 5.56
CA PRO A 18 15.94 -40.80 4.53
C PRO A 18 14.42 -40.59 4.61
N GLY A 19 13.93 -40.19 5.78
CA GLY A 19 12.61 -39.58 5.91
C GLY A 19 12.82 -38.11 5.64
N GLY A 20 12.49 -37.67 4.42
CA GLY A 20 12.37 -36.25 4.12
C GLY A 20 11.54 -35.60 5.23
N LEU A 21 12.03 -34.49 5.77
CA LEU A 21 11.24 -33.68 6.69
C LEU A 21 9.88 -33.43 6.02
N PRO A 22 8.75 -33.63 6.72
CA PRO A 22 7.46 -33.26 6.18
C PRO A 22 7.45 -31.74 6.07
N ILE A 23 7.83 -31.21 4.91
CA ILE A 23 7.52 -29.84 4.56
C ILE A 23 6.02 -29.88 4.27
N SER A 24 5.22 -29.41 5.21
CA SER A 24 3.80 -29.16 4.93
C SER A 24 3.77 -28.14 3.80
N SER A 25 3.41 -28.61 2.61
CA SER A 25 3.31 -27.82 1.38
C SER A 25 1.88 -27.30 1.17
N GLU A 26 1.09 -27.21 2.24
CA GLU A 26 -0.27 -26.70 2.13
C GLU A 26 -0.20 -25.20 1.88
N THR A 27 -0.54 -24.81 0.65
CA THR A 27 -0.87 -23.42 0.33
C THR A 27 -1.90 -22.95 1.34
N PRO A 28 -1.69 -21.81 2.04
CA PRO A 28 -2.65 -21.32 3.02
C PRO A 28 -4.02 -21.12 2.36
N ASP A 29 -5.08 -21.54 3.05
CA ASP A 29 -6.45 -21.30 2.58
C ASP A 29 -6.67 -19.81 2.31
N LEU A 30 -7.42 -19.49 1.26
CA LEU A 30 -7.74 -18.11 0.92
C LEU A 30 -8.54 -17.44 2.06
N PRO A 31 -8.32 -16.15 2.33
CA PRO A 31 -9.06 -15.46 3.36
C PRO A 31 -10.53 -15.24 2.95
N GLU A 32 -11.44 -15.31 3.93
CA GLU A 32 -12.86 -15.01 3.73
C GLU A 32 -13.10 -13.50 3.88
N LEU A 33 -12.97 -12.77 2.77
CA LEU A 33 -13.10 -11.31 2.75
C LEU A 33 -14.55 -10.87 2.50
N THR A 34 -14.93 -9.71 3.03
CA THR A 34 -16.22 -9.07 2.68
C THR A 34 -16.20 -8.41 1.30
N ALA A 35 -15.01 -8.12 0.77
CA ALA A 35 -14.79 -7.58 -0.56
C ALA A 35 -15.30 -8.52 -1.66
N THR A 36 -16.09 -7.98 -2.59
CA THR A 36 -16.65 -8.77 -3.69
C THR A 36 -15.71 -8.91 -4.89
N ALA A 37 -14.61 -8.15 -4.92
CA ALA A 37 -13.45 -8.38 -5.79
C ALA A 37 -12.14 -7.93 -5.12
N TRP A 38 -11.06 -8.66 -5.35
CA TRP A 38 -9.76 -8.37 -4.77
C TRP A 38 -8.61 -9.08 -5.52
N ALA A 39 -7.40 -8.57 -5.35
CA ALA A 39 -6.16 -9.17 -5.88
C ALA A 39 -5.00 -8.93 -4.91
N ILE A 40 -4.07 -9.88 -4.82
CA ILE A 40 -2.81 -9.74 -4.07
C ILE A 40 -1.64 -10.15 -4.96
N TYR A 41 -0.72 -9.21 -5.17
CA TYR A 41 0.36 -9.29 -6.16
C TYR A 41 1.72 -9.18 -5.50
N ASP A 42 2.67 -10.02 -5.93
CA ASP A 42 4.09 -9.92 -5.58
C ASP A 42 4.82 -9.15 -6.68
N VAL A 43 5.22 -7.92 -6.37
CA VAL A 43 5.85 -6.98 -7.31
C VAL A 43 7.19 -7.51 -7.80
N ASP A 44 8.01 -8.03 -6.89
CA ASP A 44 9.36 -8.48 -7.21
C ASP A 44 9.36 -9.80 -8.00
N ALA A 45 8.33 -10.63 -7.82
CA ALA A 45 8.15 -11.83 -8.62
C ALA A 45 7.34 -11.61 -9.91
N GLY A 46 6.64 -10.48 -10.03
CA GLY A 46 5.82 -10.15 -11.18
C GLY A 46 4.56 -11.03 -11.32
N ILE A 47 3.98 -11.55 -10.24
CA ILE A 47 2.85 -12.50 -10.29
C ILE A 47 1.69 -12.14 -9.35
N ASN A 48 0.47 -12.45 -9.78
CA ASN A 48 -0.68 -12.55 -8.87
C ASN A 48 -0.48 -13.79 -7.98
N LEU A 49 -0.55 -13.60 -6.66
CA LEU A 49 -0.50 -14.68 -5.68
C LEU A 49 -1.88 -15.33 -5.52
N ALA A 50 -2.93 -14.50 -5.47
CA ALA A 50 -4.33 -14.91 -5.50
C ALA A 50 -5.23 -13.74 -5.91
N GLU A 51 -6.43 -14.06 -6.34
CA GLU A 51 -7.43 -13.09 -6.77
C GLU A 51 -8.85 -13.65 -6.69
N LEU A 52 -9.83 -12.76 -6.61
CA LEU A 52 -11.26 -13.07 -6.72
C LEU A 52 -11.93 -11.98 -7.56
N ASN A 53 -12.60 -12.39 -8.65
CA ASN A 53 -13.34 -11.47 -9.54
C ASN A 53 -12.49 -10.27 -9.99
N ALA A 54 -11.18 -10.46 -10.15
CA ALA A 54 -10.24 -9.35 -10.24
C ALA A 54 -10.26 -8.62 -11.59
N ASP A 55 -10.91 -9.19 -12.59
CA ASP A 55 -11.15 -8.58 -13.91
C ASP A 55 -12.60 -8.07 -14.07
N ASP A 56 -13.44 -8.15 -13.03
CA ASP A 56 -14.79 -7.58 -13.06
C ASP A 56 -14.73 -6.05 -13.01
N GLU A 57 -15.34 -5.38 -14.00
CA GLU A 57 -15.46 -3.92 -14.04
C GLU A 57 -16.28 -3.38 -12.87
N ARG A 58 -15.70 -2.45 -12.12
CA ARG A 58 -16.29 -1.87 -10.92
C ARG A 58 -15.96 -0.38 -10.79
N PRO A 59 -16.85 0.42 -10.20
CA PRO A 59 -16.50 1.78 -9.77
C PRO A 59 -15.40 1.70 -8.70
N MET A 60 -14.41 2.59 -8.78
CA MET A 60 -13.25 2.56 -7.87
C MET A 60 -13.18 3.70 -6.87
N ALA A 61 -14.11 4.64 -6.93
CA ALA A 61 -14.07 5.83 -6.08
C ALA A 61 -12.69 6.53 -6.16
N SER A 62 -12.24 7.13 -5.05
CA SER A 62 -11.01 7.93 -4.99
C SER A 62 -9.68 7.18 -5.22
N VAL A 63 -9.65 5.85 -5.39
CA VAL A 63 -8.39 5.21 -5.83
C VAL A 63 -8.06 5.57 -7.30
N THR A 64 -9.01 6.13 -8.05
CA THR A 64 -8.79 6.88 -9.30
C THR A 64 -7.61 7.86 -9.24
N LYS A 65 -7.39 8.48 -8.08
CA LYS A 65 -6.36 9.51 -7.88
C LYS A 65 -4.93 8.98 -8.02
N ILE A 66 -4.72 7.66 -8.07
CA ILE A 66 -3.44 7.06 -8.47
C ILE A 66 -3.14 7.44 -9.93
N MET A 67 -4.12 7.25 -10.83
CA MET A 67 -3.98 7.61 -12.25
C MET A 67 -3.75 9.11 -12.42
N THR A 68 -4.49 9.94 -11.67
CA THR A 68 -4.26 11.39 -11.65
C THR A 68 -2.83 11.74 -11.29
N ALA A 69 -2.28 11.09 -10.26
CA ALA A 69 -0.91 11.34 -9.84
C ALA A 69 0.12 10.88 -10.89
N LEU A 70 -0.11 9.73 -11.53
CA LEU A 70 0.74 9.23 -12.62
C LEU A 70 0.78 10.20 -13.80
N VAL A 71 -0.39 10.57 -14.33
CA VAL A 71 -0.48 11.50 -15.48
C VAL A 71 0.19 12.84 -15.17
N VAL A 72 -0.07 13.43 -13.99
CA VAL A 72 0.56 14.70 -13.61
C VAL A 72 2.07 14.60 -13.53
N ARG A 73 2.62 13.46 -13.10
CA ARG A 73 4.07 13.26 -12.99
C ARG A 73 4.77 13.16 -14.33
N ASP A 74 4.08 12.79 -15.40
CA ASP A 74 4.64 12.71 -16.75
C ASP A 74 4.59 14.05 -17.50
N GLU A 75 3.62 14.89 -17.17
CA GLU A 75 3.33 16.10 -17.95
C GLU A 75 4.00 17.36 -17.40
N VAL A 76 4.21 17.46 -16.07
CA VAL A 76 4.64 18.71 -15.42
C VAL A 76 5.64 18.51 -14.29
N GLU A 77 6.44 19.54 -14.04
CA GLU A 77 7.42 19.58 -12.96
C GLU A 77 6.76 19.94 -11.61
N LEU A 78 7.36 19.46 -10.52
CA LEU A 78 6.78 19.58 -9.18
C LEU A 78 6.71 21.01 -8.65
N ASP A 79 7.63 21.89 -9.09
CA ASP A 79 7.73 23.28 -8.64
C ASP A 79 6.89 24.26 -9.47
N GLU A 80 6.27 23.78 -10.56
CA GLU A 80 5.31 24.54 -11.33
C GLU A 80 4.14 25.02 -10.47
N ARG A 81 3.60 26.19 -10.81
CA ARG A 81 2.56 26.85 -10.02
C ARG A 81 1.21 26.83 -10.73
N VAL A 82 0.26 26.17 -10.09
CA VAL A 82 -1.14 26.10 -10.51
C VAL A 82 -1.93 27.22 -9.86
N ARG A 83 -2.64 28.00 -10.69
CA ARG A 83 -3.63 28.96 -10.22
C ARG A 83 -4.97 28.27 -10.06
N ILE A 84 -5.50 28.31 -8.85
CA ILE A 84 -6.77 27.65 -8.52
C ILE A 84 -7.93 28.42 -9.16
N THR A 85 -8.78 27.71 -9.88
CA THR A 85 -10.00 28.23 -10.52
C THR A 85 -11.18 28.20 -9.56
N GLU A 86 -12.27 28.86 -9.94
CA GLU A 86 -13.54 28.77 -9.20
C GLU A 86 -14.14 27.36 -9.28
N SER A 87 -14.04 26.69 -10.43
CA SER A 87 -14.52 25.33 -10.65
C SER A 87 -13.80 24.32 -9.77
N ALA A 88 -12.47 24.34 -9.73
CA ALA A 88 -11.69 23.44 -8.89
C ALA A 88 -12.03 23.60 -7.40
N ALA A 89 -12.12 24.85 -6.92
CA ALA A 89 -12.48 25.15 -5.53
C ALA A 89 -13.93 24.79 -5.17
N ALA A 90 -14.81 24.58 -6.15
CA ALA A 90 -16.22 24.25 -5.95
C ALA A 90 -16.54 22.75 -6.12
N THR A 91 -15.52 21.89 -6.26
CA THR A 91 -15.71 20.45 -6.59
C THR A 91 -16.53 19.69 -5.54
N GLY A 92 -16.36 19.98 -4.25
CA GLY A 92 -17.09 19.32 -3.17
C GLY A 92 -16.44 18.04 -2.62
N GLU A 93 -17.02 17.57 -1.51
CA GLU A 93 -16.68 16.34 -0.78
C GLU A 93 -15.30 16.33 -0.12
N ALA A 94 -14.40 15.42 -0.52
CA ALA A 94 -13.10 15.25 0.13
C ALA A 94 -12.14 16.37 -0.31
N GLU A 95 -12.17 17.52 0.36
CA GLU A 95 -11.41 18.71 -0.03
C GLU A 95 -10.20 18.99 0.89
N ILE A 96 -9.22 19.73 0.36
CA ILE A 96 -8.17 20.38 1.17
C ILE A 96 -8.47 21.87 1.44
N GLY A 97 -9.52 22.40 0.80
CA GLY A 97 -10.03 23.74 1.02
C GLY A 97 -9.17 24.80 0.31
N ILE A 98 -8.76 24.54 -0.93
CA ILE A 98 -8.11 25.54 -1.79
C ILE A 98 -9.10 26.64 -2.18
N ALA A 99 -8.67 27.90 -2.24
CA ALA A 99 -9.52 29.02 -2.64
C ALA A 99 -9.19 29.53 -4.07
N PRO A 100 -10.18 30.08 -4.80
CA PRO A 100 -9.96 30.67 -6.11
C PRO A 100 -8.87 31.74 -6.09
N GLY A 101 -8.02 31.75 -7.12
CA GLY A 101 -6.93 32.70 -7.30
C GLY A 101 -5.67 32.40 -6.49
N GLU A 102 -5.70 31.44 -5.56
CA GLU A 102 -4.49 30.96 -4.89
C GLU A 102 -3.50 30.34 -5.89
N LEU A 103 -2.20 30.42 -5.57
CA LEU A 103 -1.14 29.73 -6.30
C LEU A 103 -0.59 28.57 -5.46
N TRP A 104 -0.67 27.36 -5.98
CA TRP A 104 -0.17 26.13 -5.35
C TRP A 104 0.91 25.51 -6.21
N THR A 105 1.88 24.81 -5.61
CA THR A 105 2.82 23.99 -6.37
C THR A 105 2.13 22.70 -6.82
N VAL A 106 2.56 22.12 -7.94
CA VAL A 106 2.14 20.77 -8.34
C VAL A 106 2.43 19.77 -7.24
N GLU A 107 3.57 19.89 -6.56
CA GLU A 107 3.95 19.02 -5.43
C GLU A 107 2.92 19.05 -4.29
N ASP A 108 2.46 20.24 -3.88
CA ASP A 108 1.48 20.39 -2.80
C ASP A 108 0.11 19.85 -3.22
N LEU A 109 -0.29 20.04 -4.48
CA LEU A 109 -1.54 19.49 -4.98
C LEU A 109 -1.50 17.96 -5.06
N LEU A 110 -0.40 17.36 -5.52
CA LEU A 110 -0.21 15.91 -5.50
C LEU A 110 -0.24 15.33 -4.09
N LYS A 111 0.40 16.01 -3.12
CA LYS A 111 0.30 15.65 -1.69
C LYS A 111 -1.16 15.71 -1.22
N ALA A 112 -1.92 16.74 -1.59
CA ALA A 112 -3.34 16.84 -1.22
C ALA A 112 -4.18 15.71 -1.82
N VAL A 113 -3.93 15.37 -3.10
CA VAL A 113 -4.56 14.27 -3.83
C VAL A 113 -4.29 12.92 -3.16
N LEU A 114 -3.03 12.60 -2.85
CA LEU A 114 -2.66 11.28 -2.33
C LEU A 114 -2.90 11.14 -0.81
N VAL A 115 -2.64 12.18 -0.03
CA VAL A 115 -2.76 12.12 1.44
C VAL A 115 -4.20 12.35 1.89
N ARG A 116 -4.85 13.42 1.41
CA ARG A 116 -6.20 13.78 1.88
C ARG A 116 -7.32 13.31 0.97
N SER A 117 -7.00 12.78 -0.22
CA SER A 117 -8.00 12.50 -1.25
C SER A 117 -8.65 13.77 -1.81
N GLY A 118 -7.92 14.90 -1.80
CA GLY A 118 -8.40 16.21 -2.25
C GLY A 118 -9.01 16.19 -3.66
N ASN A 119 -10.33 16.33 -3.79
CA ASN A 119 -11.04 16.42 -5.06
C ASN A 119 -10.75 17.75 -5.74
N ASP A 120 -10.80 18.84 -4.97
CA ASP A 120 -10.44 20.19 -5.37
C ASP A 120 -9.03 20.26 -5.97
N ALA A 121 -8.06 19.62 -5.31
CA ALA A 121 -6.70 19.52 -5.82
C ALA A 121 -6.61 18.68 -7.11
N ALA A 122 -7.40 17.60 -7.22
CA ALA A 122 -7.42 16.75 -8.42
C ALA A 122 -7.98 17.50 -9.63
N VAL A 123 -9.07 18.28 -9.45
CA VAL A 123 -9.64 19.10 -10.51
C VAL A 123 -8.70 20.25 -10.89
N ALA A 124 -8.05 20.90 -9.92
CA ALA A 124 -7.07 21.94 -10.22
C ALA A 124 -5.90 21.42 -11.08
N LEU A 125 -5.39 20.23 -10.77
CA LEU A 125 -4.35 19.57 -11.57
C LEU A 125 -4.88 19.18 -12.96
N ALA A 126 -6.11 18.66 -13.04
CA ALA A 126 -6.72 18.27 -14.30
C ALA A 126 -6.90 19.47 -15.25
N GLU A 127 -7.43 20.58 -14.75
CA GLU A 127 -7.58 21.81 -15.53
C GLU A 127 -6.22 22.40 -15.95
N TYR A 128 -5.19 22.30 -15.09
CA TYR A 128 -3.85 22.78 -15.40
C TYR A 128 -3.17 21.96 -16.49
N VAL A 129 -3.19 20.63 -16.37
CA VAL A 129 -2.47 19.70 -17.24
C VAL A 129 -3.26 19.41 -18.51
N GLY A 130 -4.54 19.07 -18.39
CA GLY A 130 -5.41 18.69 -19.50
C GLY A 130 -6.16 19.85 -20.15
N GLY A 131 -6.04 21.07 -19.61
CA GLY A 131 -6.81 22.24 -20.04
C GLY A 131 -8.30 22.22 -19.65
N SER A 132 -8.85 21.04 -19.38
CA SER A 132 -10.17 20.80 -18.78
C SER A 132 -10.19 19.42 -18.10
N VAL A 133 -11.27 19.11 -17.37
CA VAL A 133 -11.47 17.78 -16.77
C VAL A 133 -11.55 16.70 -17.85
N GLU A 134 -12.22 16.99 -18.97
CA GLU A 134 -12.36 16.08 -20.10
C GLU A 134 -11.03 15.87 -20.82
N GLY A 135 -10.29 16.95 -21.09
CA GLY A 135 -8.95 16.84 -21.70
C GLY A 135 -7.97 16.08 -20.81
N PHE A 136 -8.09 16.20 -19.48
CA PHE A 136 -7.31 15.38 -18.56
C PHE A 136 -7.77 13.92 -18.53
N ALA A 137 -9.07 13.65 -18.66
CA ALA A 137 -9.58 12.29 -18.78
C ALA A 137 -9.04 11.60 -20.04
N ASP A 138 -8.87 12.32 -21.15
CA ASP A 138 -8.20 11.79 -22.36
C ASP A 138 -6.76 11.37 -22.06
N LEU A 139 -6.01 12.17 -21.29
CA LEU A 139 -4.65 11.83 -20.84
C LEU A 139 -4.64 10.60 -19.90
N MET A 140 -5.61 10.51 -18.99
CA MET A 140 -5.76 9.35 -18.11
C MET A 140 -6.03 8.06 -18.89
N ASN A 141 -6.86 8.12 -19.94
CA ASN A 141 -7.13 6.97 -20.79
C ASN A 141 -5.93 6.62 -21.70
N ALA A 142 -5.18 7.61 -22.19
CA ALA A 142 -3.93 7.36 -22.91
C ALA A 142 -2.88 6.66 -22.01
N LYS A 143 -2.75 7.09 -20.75
CA LYS A 143 -1.91 6.39 -19.76
C LYS A 143 -2.45 4.99 -19.43
N ALA A 144 -3.76 4.81 -19.41
CA ALA A 144 -4.37 3.50 -19.22
C ALA A 144 -3.97 2.51 -20.33
N GLU A 145 -3.96 2.97 -21.59
CA GLU A 145 -3.47 2.19 -22.73
C GLU A 145 -1.97 1.87 -22.61
N GLU A 146 -1.14 2.84 -22.21
CA GLU A 146 0.30 2.65 -22.00
C GLU A 146 0.61 1.57 -20.95
N LEU A 147 -0.18 1.55 -19.86
CA LEU A 147 -0.03 0.60 -18.76
C LEU A 147 -0.76 -0.74 -19.02
N GLY A 148 -1.47 -0.88 -20.14
CA GLY A 148 -2.25 -2.08 -20.47
C GLY A 148 -3.43 -2.31 -19.52
N LEU A 149 -4.14 -1.24 -19.13
CA LEU A 149 -5.32 -1.29 -18.25
C LEU A 149 -6.61 -1.55 -19.06
N GLU A 150 -6.73 -2.77 -19.58
CA GLU A 150 -7.81 -3.14 -20.53
C GLU A 150 -9.23 -3.08 -19.93
N GLY A 151 -9.36 -3.13 -18.60
CA GLY A 151 -10.63 -3.07 -17.89
C GLY A 151 -10.90 -1.72 -17.22
N SER A 152 -10.29 -0.64 -17.71
CA SER A 152 -10.36 0.68 -17.07
C SER A 152 -10.77 1.79 -18.03
N HIS A 153 -11.61 2.70 -17.55
CA HIS A 153 -11.95 3.93 -18.26
C HIS A 153 -12.17 5.11 -17.28
N PHE A 154 -11.56 6.24 -17.61
CA PHE A 154 -11.53 7.44 -16.78
C PHE A 154 -12.35 8.56 -17.41
N VAL A 155 -13.16 9.23 -16.59
CA VAL A 155 -13.97 10.40 -17.03
C VAL A 155 -13.78 11.61 -16.14
N ASN A 156 -13.14 11.43 -14.97
CA ASN A 156 -12.83 12.49 -14.03
C ASN A 156 -11.58 12.12 -13.20
N PRO A 157 -10.88 13.11 -12.61
CA PRO A 157 -9.59 12.90 -11.94
C PRO A 157 -9.72 12.46 -10.47
N HIS A 158 -10.94 12.38 -9.94
CA HIS A 158 -11.16 12.23 -8.49
C HIS A 158 -11.89 10.95 -8.12
N GLY A 159 -12.60 10.32 -9.04
CA GLY A 159 -13.36 9.10 -8.79
C GLY A 159 -14.72 9.34 -8.15
N LEU A 160 -15.38 10.48 -8.43
CA LEU A 160 -16.80 10.57 -8.09
C LEU A 160 -17.60 9.74 -9.09
N ASP A 161 -18.75 9.24 -8.66
CA ASP A 161 -19.58 8.35 -9.47
C ASP A 161 -20.00 9.03 -10.77
N ALA A 162 -19.63 8.43 -11.89
CA ALA A 162 -19.98 8.89 -13.23
C ALA A 162 -20.19 7.67 -14.14
N ASP A 163 -21.03 7.84 -15.17
CA ASP A 163 -21.23 6.80 -16.16
C ASP A 163 -19.97 6.60 -17.00
N GLY A 164 -19.65 5.34 -17.28
CA GLY A 164 -18.41 4.97 -17.95
C GLY A 164 -17.16 5.10 -17.07
N HIS A 165 -17.25 5.39 -15.76
CA HIS A 165 -16.08 5.43 -14.88
C HIS A 165 -15.89 4.12 -14.12
N TYR A 166 -14.89 3.33 -14.49
CA TYR A 166 -14.65 2.01 -13.91
C TYR A 166 -13.19 1.56 -14.05
N THR A 167 -12.85 0.50 -13.32
CA THR A 167 -11.57 -0.23 -13.39
C THR A 167 -11.79 -1.68 -12.92
N THR A 168 -10.73 -2.46 -12.83
CA THR A 168 -10.71 -3.80 -12.24
C THR A 168 -9.69 -3.88 -11.09
N ALA A 169 -9.72 -4.93 -10.29
CA ALA A 169 -8.73 -5.10 -9.23
C ALA A 169 -7.32 -5.32 -9.81
N ASN A 170 -7.20 -6.07 -10.92
CA ASN A 170 -5.94 -6.29 -11.61
C ASN A 170 -5.37 -5.00 -12.23
N ASP A 171 -6.21 -4.12 -12.77
CA ASP A 171 -5.73 -2.83 -13.28
C ASP A 171 -5.33 -1.88 -12.15
N LEU A 172 -6.00 -1.93 -11.00
CA LEU A 172 -5.55 -1.22 -9.79
C LEU A 172 -4.20 -1.72 -9.27
N VAL A 173 -3.90 -3.02 -9.39
CA VAL A 173 -2.55 -3.54 -9.11
C VAL A 173 -1.53 -2.89 -10.03
N LYS A 174 -1.77 -2.88 -11.34
CA LYS A 174 -0.84 -2.27 -12.32
C LYS A 174 -0.63 -0.77 -12.06
N MET A 175 -1.70 -0.03 -11.79
CA MET A 175 -1.61 1.39 -11.40
C MET A 175 -0.78 1.58 -10.13
N ALA A 176 -0.99 0.73 -9.12
CA ALA A 176 -0.22 0.80 -7.88
C ALA A 176 1.27 0.52 -8.10
N VAL A 177 1.59 -0.50 -8.92
CA VAL A 177 2.98 -0.84 -9.27
C VAL A 177 3.67 0.33 -9.98
N ALA A 178 3.03 0.90 -11.00
CA ALA A 178 3.55 2.09 -11.68
C ALA A 178 3.76 3.27 -10.70
N ALA A 179 2.83 3.48 -9.77
CA ALA A 179 2.92 4.56 -8.80
C ALA A 179 4.02 4.36 -7.74
N ILE A 180 4.37 3.13 -7.38
CA ILE A 180 5.46 2.87 -6.42
C ILE A 180 6.84 2.84 -7.11
N GLU A 181 6.89 2.66 -8.43
CA GLU A 181 8.11 2.80 -9.23
C GLU A 181 8.54 4.27 -9.36
N ASP A 182 7.60 5.23 -9.41
CA ASP A 182 7.94 6.65 -9.26
C ASP A 182 8.31 6.95 -7.78
N PRO A 183 9.57 7.34 -7.50
CA PRO A 183 10.04 7.54 -6.13
C PRO A 183 9.39 8.74 -5.43
N VAL A 184 8.86 9.73 -6.16
CA VAL A 184 8.09 10.85 -5.63
C VAL A 184 6.73 10.35 -5.16
N LEU A 185 6.00 9.62 -6.01
CA LEU A 185 4.68 9.10 -5.69
C LEU A 185 4.74 8.06 -4.56
N ALA A 186 5.75 7.19 -4.57
CA ALA A 186 6.01 6.26 -3.47
C ALA A 186 6.22 6.99 -2.13
N ARG A 187 6.97 8.12 -2.13
CA ARG A 187 7.16 8.95 -0.91
C ARG A 187 5.86 9.64 -0.49
N MET A 188 5.09 10.17 -1.44
CA MET A 188 3.82 10.84 -1.14
C MET A 188 2.77 9.84 -0.59
N GLY A 189 2.67 8.64 -1.17
CA GLY A 189 1.80 7.57 -0.68
C GLY A 189 2.15 7.08 0.73
N ARG A 190 3.42 7.25 1.15
CA ARG A 190 3.93 6.98 2.50
C ARG A 190 3.70 8.10 3.51
N THR A 191 3.19 9.25 3.06
CA THR A 191 3.07 10.44 3.91
C THR A 191 1.85 10.35 4.82
N LYS A 192 2.07 10.34 6.14
CA LYS A 192 0.99 10.28 7.14
C LYS A 192 0.35 11.62 7.45
N LEU A 193 1.14 12.68 7.42
CA LEU A 193 0.76 14.02 7.84
C LEU A 193 1.49 15.01 6.96
N VAL A 194 0.77 16.00 6.44
CA VAL A 194 1.32 17.11 5.67
C VAL A 194 0.70 18.41 6.15
N LYS A 195 1.53 19.44 6.26
CA LYS A 195 1.10 20.82 6.50
C LYS A 195 1.30 21.60 5.21
N PHE A 196 0.25 22.27 4.77
CA PHE A 196 0.28 23.14 3.61
C PHE A 196 0.38 24.60 4.03
N LYS A 197 0.51 25.50 3.04
CA LYS A 197 0.34 26.93 3.28
C LYS A 197 -1.03 27.21 3.92
N PRO A 198 -1.11 28.16 4.87
CA PRO A 198 -2.39 28.60 5.43
C PRO A 198 -3.36 29.08 4.36
N ASP A 199 -4.64 29.08 4.70
CA ASP A 199 -5.67 29.69 3.88
C ASP A 199 -5.55 31.23 3.84
N PRO A 200 -6.32 31.93 2.99
CA PRO A 200 -6.30 33.39 2.94
C PRO A 200 -6.71 34.10 4.23
N ALA A 201 -7.40 33.41 5.15
CA ALA A 201 -7.73 33.91 6.48
C ALA A 201 -6.61 33.64 7.52
N GLY A 202 -5.53 32.99 7.11
CA GLY A 202 -4.38 32.64 7.96
C GLY A 202 -4.58 31.35 8.77
N ILE A 203 -5.58 30.54 8.44
CA ILE A 203 -5.86 29.28 9.13
C ILE A 203 -4.95 28.18 8.57
N ASP A 204 -4.26 27.48 9.48
CA ASP A 204 -3.37 26.38 9.12
C ASP A 204 -4.14 25.24 8.41
N ARG A 205 -3.61 24.79 7.25
CA ARG A 205 -4.09 23.60 6.54
C ARG A 205 -3.21 22.40 6.86
N ILE A 206 -3.78 21.39 7.50
CA ILE A 206 -3.10 20.15 7.87
C ILE A 206 -3.94 18.96 7.41
N ALA A 207 -3.33 18.03 6.68
CA ALA A 207 -3.97 16.80 6.24
C ALA A 207 -3.30 15.58 6.85
N ARG A 208 -4.14 14.59 7.20
CA ARG A 208 -3.72 13.24 7.57
C ARG A 208 -4.10 12.26 6.48
N SER A 209 -3.28 11.24 6.30
CA SER A 209 -3.59 10.13 5.39
C SER A 209 -4.94 9.52 5.74
N THR A 210 -5.74 9.23 4.72
CA THR A 210 -7.00 8.49 4.89
C THR A 210 -6.77 7.00 5.13
N ASN A 211 -5.58 6.47 4.79
CA ASN A 211 -5.23 5.08 5.04
C ASN A 211 -4.85 4.86 6.51
N LYS A 212 -5.74 4.21 7.27
CA LYS A 212 -5.55 3.93 8.69
C LYS A 212 -4.51 2.85 8.98
N LEU A 213 -4.14 2.03 7.98
CA LEU A 213 -3.09 1.02 8.11
C LEU A 213 -1.69 1.63 8.02
N LEU A 214 -1.55 2.79 7.37
CA LEU A 214 -0.25 3.38 7.04
C LEU A 214 0.64 3.60 8.27
N GLY A 215 1.74 2.85 8.31
CA GLY A 215 2.72 2.81 9.40
C GLY A 215 2.13 2.53 10.79
N VAL A 216 0.93 1.97 10.84
CA VAL A 216 0.31 1.37 12.03
C VAL A 216 0.40 -0.15 11.87
N TYR A 217 -0.09 -0.66 10.74
CA TYR A 217 0.04 -2.07 10.37
C TYR A 217 1.48 -2.40 9.95
N PRO A 218 2.11 -3.47 10.49
CA PRO A 218 3.47 -3.84 10.14
C PRO A 218 3.65 -4.01 8.63
N GLY A 219 4.68 -3.36 8.07
CA GLY A 219 5.02 -3.50 6.65
C GLY A 219 4.19 -2.61 5.72
N VAL A 220 3.02 -2.10 6.11
CA VAL A 220 2.22 -1.24 5.24
C VAL A 220 2.86 0.14 5.08
N VAL A 221 3.16 0.45 3.82
CA VAL A 221 3.80 1.69 3.37
C VAL A 221 2.89 2.53 2.46
N GLY A 222 1.67 2.10 2.16
CA GLY A 222 0.77 2.92 1.36
C GLY A 222 -0.57 2.23 1.09
N PHE A 223 -1.44 2.81 0.26
CA PHE A 223 -1.31 4.17 -0.29
C PHE A 223 -2.65 4.90 -0.41
N LYS A 224 -3.75 4.29 -0.93
CA LYS A 224 -4.98 5.06 -1.21
C LYS A 224 -6.28 4.31 -0.92
N THR A 225 -7.17 5.02 -0.20
CA THR A 225 -8.56 4.62 0.04
C THR A 225 -9.52 5.24 -0.98
N GLY A 226 -10.68 4.64 -1.17
CA GLY A 226 -11.81 5.18 -1.92
C GLY A 226 -13.14 4.78 -1.29
N PHE A 227 -14.12 5.68 -1.38
CA PHE A 227 -15.52 5.38 -1.06
C PHE A 227 -16.44 6.26 -1.91
N THR A 228 -17.46 5.66 -2.49
CA THR A 228 -18.69 6.29 -2.98
C THR A 228 -19.84 5.33 -2.71
N ASN A 229 -21.08 5.80 -2.84
CA ASN A 229 -22.25 4.94 -2.68
C ASN A 229 -22.29 3.82 -3.74
N LYS A 230 -21.82 4.07 -4.96
CA LYS A 230 -21.79 3.06 -6.04
C LYS A 230 -20.60 2.10 -5.91
N ALA A 231 -19.42 2.59 -5.52
CA ALA A 231 -18.21 1.77 -5.39
C ALA A 231 -18.22 0.88 -4.13
N GLY A 232 -18.83 1.34 -3.04
CA GLY A 232 -18.56 0.79 -1.71
C GLY A 232 -17.15 1.19 -1.23
N LEU A 233 -16.62 0.47 -0.25
CA LEU A 233 -15.26 0.74 0.26
C LEU A 233 -14.22 0.07 -0.64
N VAL A 234 -13.24 0.85 -1.08
CA VAL A 234 -12.12 0.40 -1.90
C VAL A 234 -10.81 0.78 -1.22
N LEU A 235 -9.84 -0.13 -1.22
CA LEU A 235 -8.51 0.14 -0.70
C LEU A 235 -7.49 -0.54 -1.57
N VAL A 236 -6.45 0.23 -1.90
CA VAL A 236 -5.22 -0.34 -2.41
C VAL A 236 -4.08 -0.06 -1.43
N SER A 237 -3.45 -1.15 -1.03
CA SER A 237 -2.42 -1.21 0.00
C SER A 237 -1.11 -1.68 -0.61
N VAL A 238 0.00 -1.09 -0.15
CA VAL A 238 1.36 -1.56 -0.45
C VAL A 238 2.02 -1.97 0.86
N MET A 239 2.59 -3.17 0.88
CA MET A 239 3.27 -3.75 2.03
C MET A 239 4.69 -4.19 1.64
N THR A 240 5.66 -3.92 2.50
CA THR A 240 7.01 -4.49 2.39
C THR A 240 7.18 -5.61 3.43
N VAL A 241 7.57 -6.79 2.97
CA VAL A 241 7.84 -7.99 3.78
C VAL A 241 9.22 -8.53 3.40
N GLY A 242 10.20 -8.36 4.30
CA GLY A 242 11.59 -8.61 3.94
C GLY A 242 12.03 -7.72 2.78
N ASP A 243 12.53 -8.33 1.71
CA ASP A 243 12.91 -7.64 0.48
C ASP A 243 11.79 -7.67 -0.59
N ARG A 244 10.60 -8.17 -0.25
CA ARG A 244 9.44 -8.23 -1.15
C ARG A 244 8.51 -7.05 -0.95
N THR A 245 7.92 -6.59 -2.05
CA THR A 245 6.83 -5.64 -2.08
C THR A 245 5.56 -6.32 -2.57
N LEU A 246 4.49 -6.20 -1.79
CA LEU A 246 3.18 -6.72 -2.11
C LEU A 246 2.20 -5.56 -2.36
N VAL A 247 1.32 -5.74 -3.34
CA VAL A 247 0.17 -4.87 -3.60
C VAL A 247 -1.10 -5.65 -3.36
N GLY A 248 -1.92 -5.19 -2.42
CA GLY A 248 -3.25 -5.74 -2.16
C GLY A 248 -4.34 -4.76 -2.55
N VAL A 249 -5.32 -5.21 -3.34
CA VAL A 249 -6.51 -4.44 -3.74
C VAL A 249 -7.74 -5.13 -3.15
N VAL A 250 -8.61 -4.37 -2.50
CA VAL A 250 -9.97 -4.81 -2.12
C VAL A 250 -11.00 -3.82 -2.65
N MET A 251 -12.05 -4.33 -3.29
CA MET A 251 -13.10 -3.52 -3.92
C MET A 251 -14.49 -3.92 -3.39
N ASN A 252 -15.35 -2.91 -3.22
CA ASN A 252 -16.71 -3.10 -2.73
C ASN A 252 -16.74 -3.97 -1.45
N SER A 253 -15.93 -3.57 -0.48
CA SER A 253 -15.80 -4.21 0.82
C SER A 253 -16.73 -3.59 1.84
N GLU A 254 -17.21 -4.38 2.80
CA GLU A 254 -17.91 -3.87 3.99
C GLU A 254 -16.91 -3.37 5.05
N ALA A 255 -15.69 -3.91 5.06
CA ALA A 255 -14.64 -3.62 6.02
C ALA A 255 -13.23 -3.56 5.38
N HIS A 256 -13.02 -2.68 4.38
CA HIS A 256 -11.79 -2.64 3.55
C HIS A 256 -10.46 -2.64 4.32
N PHE A 257 -10.39 -2.06 5.52
CA PHE A 257 -9.17 -2.11 6.34
C PHE A 257 -8.94 -3.49 6.94
N ASP A 258 -9.99 -4.21 7.32
CA ASP A 258 -9.89 -5.55 7.89
C ASP A 258 -9.60 -6.55 6.77
N ASP A 259 -10.35 -6.48 5.68
CA ASP A 259 -10.10 -7.31 4.50
C ASP A 259 -8.69 -7.13 3.97
N SER A 260 -8.19 -5.88 3.89
CA SER A 260 -6.83 -5.63 3.45
C SER A 260 -5.78 -6.16 4.41
N ARG A 261 -6.04 -6.22 5.73
CA ARG A 261 -5.09 -6.82 6.69
C ARG A 261 -5.00 -8.33 6.46
N GLU A 262 -6.14 -9.00 6.35
CA GLU A 262 -6.20 -10.44 6.12
C GLU A 262 -5.58 -10.83 4.78
N LEU A 263 -5.86 -10.08 3.71
CA LEU A 263 -5.29 -10.31 2.39
C LEU A 263 -3.76 -10.13 2.37
N LEU A 264 -3.25 -9.08 3.03
CA LEU A 264 -1.82 -8.82 3.12
C LEU A 264 -1.09 -9.86 3.97
N ASP A 265 -1.67 -10.29 5.09
CA ASP A 265 -1.12 -11.35 5.93
C ASP A 265 -1.05 -12.68 5.17
N TRP A 266 -2.11 -13.03 4.44
CA TRP A 266 -2.12 -14.19 3.57
C TRP A 266 -1.01 -14.11 2.52
N GLY A 267 -0.89 -12.97 1.82
CA GLY A 267 0.15 -12.75 0.81
C GLY A 267 1.56 -12.87 1.39
N ALA A 268 1.82 -12.26 2.55
CA ALA A 268 3.09 -12.33 3.25
C ALA A 268 3.48 -13.77 3.64
N ASN A 269 2.50 -14.57 4.09
CA ASN A 269 2.71 -15.97 4.39
C ASN A 269 2.97 -16.81 3.13
N ALA A 270 2.21 -16.55 2.06
CA ALA A 270 2.36 -17.25 0.78
C ALA A 270 3.75 -17.05 0.16
N VAL A 271 4.27 -15.81 0.14
CA VAL A 271 5.62 -15.55 -0.37
C VAL A 271 6.70 -16.18 0.50
N THR A 272 6.53 -16.18 1.83
CA THR A 272 7.49 -16.80 2.75
C THR A 272 7.56 -18.32 2.54
N LEU A 273 6.42 -18.98 2.36
CA LEU A 273 6.35 -20.42 2.05
C LEU A 273 6.98 -20.72 0.71
N ARG A 274 6.67 -19.92 -0.33
CA ARG A 274 7.26 -20.05 -1.66
C ARG A 274 8.78 -19.92 -1.61
N ASP A 275 9.30 -18.86 -0.99
CA ASP A 275 10.74 -18.65 -0.87
C ASP A 275 11.39 -19.78 -0.06
N SER A 276 10.72 -20.30 0.98
CA SER A 276 11.20 -21.45 1.76
C SER A 276 11.22 -22.76 0.95
N LEU A 277 10.25 -22.97 0.05
CA LEU A 277 10.17 -24.14 -0.83
C LEU A 277 11.14 -24.07 -2.01
N LEU A 278 11.39 -22.87 -2.54
CA LEU A 278 12.29 -22.64 -3.67
C LEU A 278 13.76 -22.45 -3.24
N SER A 279 14.02 -22.03 -2.00
CA SER A 279 15.37 -21.87 -1.46
C SER A 279 16.25 -23.14 -1.63
N PRO A 280 15.76 -24.37 -1.36
CA PRO A 280 16.51 -25.59 -1.67
C PRO A 280 16.80 -25.82 -3.16
N LEU A 281 15.96 -25.32 -4.07
CA LEU A 281 16.11 -25.46 -5.53
C LEU A 281 17.04 -24.40 -6.12
N ALA A 282 17.15 -23.24 -5.47
CA ALA A 282 18.09 -22.17 -5.85
C ALA A 282 19.56 -22.50 -5.53
N VAL A 283 19.83 -23.56 -4.74
CA VAL A 283 21.17 -23.91 -4.21
C VAL A 283 22.05 -24.73 -5.18
N GLU A 284 21.66 -24.92 -6.45
CA GLU A 284 22.57 -25.52 -7.45
C GLU A 284 23.73 -24.61 -7.89
N GLN A 285 23.85 -23.38 -7.34
CA GLN A 285 25.05 -22.56 -7.45
C GLN A 285 25.51 -22.07 -6.05
N GLY A 286 25.96 -23.01 -5.21
CA GLY A 286 26.89 -22.69 -4.11
C GLY A 286 26.28 -22.43 -2.73
N GLY A 287 26.10 -23.51 -1.97
CA GLY A 287 26.45 -23.62 -0.54
C GLY A 287 25.94 -22.58 0.46
N GLY A 288 24.88 -22.93 1.21
CA GLY A 288 24.59 -22.36 2.53
C GLY A 288 23.10 -22.31 2.86
N SER A 289 22.63 -23.26 3.67
CA SER A 289 21.25 -23.29 4.17
C SER A 289 20.94 -22.11 5.09
N THR A 290 19.77 -21.49 4.94
CA THR A 290 19.08 -20.85 6.07
C THR A 290 17.56 -20.98 5.92
N GLN A 291 16.91 -21.42 7.00
CA GLN A 291 15.47 -21.30 7.21
C GLN A 291 15.05 -19.82 7.08
N SER A 292 14.21 -19.50 6.09
CA SER A 292 13.58 -18.19 5.98
C SER A 292 12.42 -18.09 6.96
N ALA A 293 12.75 -17.77 8.22
CA ALA A 293 11.76 -17.22 9.14
C ALA A 293 11.40 -15.79 8.69
N ILE A 294 10.13 -15.42 8.78
CA ILE A 294 9.66 -14.05 8.51
C ILE A 294 10.52 -13.07 9.33
N ARG A 295 11.32 -12.25 8.65
CA ARG A 295 12.15 -11.23 9.32
C ARG A 295 11.43 -9.90 9.28
N PHE A 296 10.64 -9.66 10.31
CA PHE A 296 10.24 -8.32 10.66
C PHE A 296 11.46 -7.54 11.17
N THR A 297 11.55 -6.26 10.82
CA THR A 297 12.50 -5.35 11.48
C THR A 297 12.27 -5.38 12.99
N VAL A 298 13.30 -5.07 13.79
CA VAL A 298 13.20 -4.99 15.26
C VAL A 298 12.01 -4.11 15.70
N ALA A 299 11.75 -3.03 14.96
CA ALA A 299 10.61 -2.14 15.22
C ALA A 299 9.24 -2.79 14.91
N GLN A 300 9.14 -3.61 13.87
CA GLN A 300 7.92 -4.35 13.52
C GLN A 300 7.68 -5.50 14.51
N GLN A 301 8.73 -6.22 14.89
CA GLN A 301 8.66 -7.33 15.84
C GLN A 301 8.24 -6.87 17.24
N ALA A 302 8.80 -5.76 17.71
CA ALA A 302 8.39 -5.14 18.98
C ALA A 302 6.92 -4.70 19.00
N ARG A 303 6.34 -4.30 17.85
CA ARG A 303 4.91 -3.96 17.74
C ARG A 303 4.01 -5.19 17.80
N MET A 304 4.39 -6.29 17.15
CA MET A 304 3.63 -7.54 17.21
C MET A 304 3.60 -8.13 18.63
N GLU A 305 4.72 -8.07 19.35
CA GLU A 305 4.82 -8.54 20.74
C GLU A 305 3.95 -7.74 21.73
N THR A 306 3.55 -6.51 21.38
CA THR A 306 2.64 -5.69 22.18
C THR A 306 1.16 -6.02 21.99
N VAL A 307 0.80 -6.80 20.97
CA VAL A 307 -0.58 -7.18 20.67
C VAL A 307 -0.82 -8.59 21.22
N LYS A 308 -1.39 -8.69 22.43
CA LYS A 308 -1.87 -9.98 22.97
C LYS A 308 -3.31 -10.25 22.52
N PRO A 309 -3.64 -11.49 22.13
CA PRO A 309 -5.03 -11.88 21.90
C PRO A 309 -5.83 -11.86 23.21
N LEU A 310 -7.14 -11.62 23.10
CA LEU A 310 -8.10 -11.84 24.17
C LEU A 310 -8.18 -13.33 24.51
N ALA A 311 -8.78 -13.64 25.66
CA ALA A 311 -8.85 -15.01 26.19
C ALA A 311 -9.62 -16.00 25.28
N ASP A 312 -10.37 -15.51 24.29
CA ASP A 312 -11.13 -16.30 23.31
C ASP A 312 -10.42 -16.41 21.94
N GLY A 313 -9.22 -15.87 21.79
CA GLY A 313 -8.45 -15.90 20.54
C GLY A 313 -8.76 -14.75 19.57
N SER A 314 -9.66 -13.83 19.91
CA SER A 314 -9.88 -12.61 19.13
C SER A 314 -8.86 -11.51 19.47
N PHE A 315 -8.53 -10.62 18.54
CA PHE A 315 -7.72 -9.44 18.81
C PHE A 315 -8.63 -8.24 19.08
N ALA A 316 -8.54 -7.65 20.27
CA ALA A 316 -9.33 -6.48 20.63
C ALA A 316 -9.00 -5.29 19.72
N VAL A 317 -10.02 -4.68 19.12
CA VAL A 317 -9.95 -3.28 18.65
C VAL A 317 -9.59 -2.44 19.87
N SER A 318 -8.41 -1.83 19.84
CA SER A 318 -7.71 -1.42 21.06
C SER A 318 -8.41 -0.36 21.90
N ASP A 319 -8.50 -0.59 23.20
CA ASP A 319 -8.70 0.39 24.30
C ASP A 319 -7.55 1.43 24.41
N LEU A 320 -6.72 1.60 23.37
CA LEU A 320 -5.67 2.62 23.33
C LEU A 320 -6.21 4.05 23.38
N GLN A 321 -7.52 4.24 23.14
CA GLN A 321 -8.20 5.52 23.29
C GLN A 321 -8.54 5.86 24.76
N ALA A 322 -8.49 4.91 25.68
CA ALA A 322 -8.95 5.11 27.07
C ALA A 322 -7.80 5.27 28.09
N SER A 323 -6.57 4.87 27.76
CA SER A 323 -5.41 5.10 28.61
C SER A 323 -4.52 6.16 27.97
N GLY A 324 -4.17 7.22 28.70
CA GLY A 324 -3.28 8.32 28.23
C GLY A 324 -1.85 7.88 27.83
N LEU A 325 -1.66 6.59 27.57
CA LEU A 325 -0.49 5.96 26.99
C LEU A 325 -0.26 6.43 25.55
N ALA A 326 -1.32 6.63 24.76
CA ALA A 326 -1.20 7.16 23.39
C ALA A 326 -0.51 8.54 23.39
N GLU A 327 -0.92 9.42 24.30
CA GLU A 327 -0.38 10.78 24.45
C GLU A 327 1.07 10.76 24.95
N ARG A 328 1.41 9.85 25.86
CA ARG A 328 2.80 9.62 26.34
C ARG A 328 3.71 9.04 25.26
N ILE A 329 3.20 8.13 24.42
CA ILE A 329 3.94 7.56 23.29
C ILE A 329 4.17 8.62 22.22
N GLU A 330 3.15 9.46 21.93
CA GLU A 330 3.28 10.55 20.97
C GLU A 330 4.28 11.62 21.45
N GLN A 331 4.26 11.96 22.74
CA GLN A 331 5.19 12.92 23.35
C GLN A 331 6.63 12.38 23.37
N TRP A 332 6.80 11.08 23.62
CA TRP A 332 8.09 10.41 23.53
C TRP A 332 8.61 10.35 22.09
N LEU A 333 7.79 9.97 21.11
CA LEU A 333 8.16 9.95 19.68
C LEU A 333 8.57 11.35 19.18
N ARG A 334 7.84 12.40 19.58
CA ARG A 334 8.20 13.80 19.29
C ARG A 334 9.56 14.20 19.84
N SER A 335 9.95 13.69 21.01
CA SER A 335 11.27 13.94 21.61
C SER A 335 12.43 13.24 20.91
N GLN A 336 12.15 12.17 20.15
CA GLN A 336 13.18 11.35 19.49
C GLN A 336 13.35 11.70 17.99
N LEU A 337 12.36 12.38 17.40
CA LEU A 337 12.30 12.75 15.98
C LEU A 337 13.51 13.58 15.47
N PRO A 338 14.11 14.53 16.21
CA PRO A 338 15.27 15.28 15.73
C PRO A 338 16.54 14.44 15.55
N VAL A 339 16.66 13.34 16.30
CA VAL A 339 17.85 12.48 16.32
C VAL A 339 17.76 11.34 15.31
N THR A 340 16.55 10.98 14.87
CA THR A 340 16.32 9.81 13.99
C THR A 340 16.16 10.14 12.51
N LEU A 341 15.92 11.41 12.13
CA LEU A 341 15.65 11.80 10.74
C LEU A 341 16.76 12.65 10.09
N GLY A 342 17.87 12.92 10.78
CA GLY A 342 19.05 13.50 10.16
C GLY A 342 18.83 14.85 9.46
N GLY A 343 18.18 15.81 10.14
CA GLY A 343 18.09 17.19 9.69
C GLY A 343 17.97 18.15 10.88
N GLU A 344 18.56 19.34 10.77
CA GLU A 344 18.18 20.50 11.59
C GLU A 344 16.69 20.82 11.45
#